data_AF-A0A3M7D2T0-F1
#
_entry.id   AF-A0A3M7D2T0-F1
#
_cell.length_a   1.000
_cell.length_b   1.000
_cell.length_c   1.000
_cell.angle_alpha   90.00
_cell.angle_beta   90.00
_cell.angle_gamma   90.00
#
_symmetry.space_group_name_H-M   'P 1'
#
loop_
_entity.id
_entity.type
_entity.pdbx_description
1 polymer ?
#
loop_
_entity_poly.entity_id
_entity_poly.type
_entity_poly.pdbx_seq_one_letter_code
_entity_poly.pdbx_strand_id
1 'polypeptide(L)'
;MEEAILVPPLTTPNAGGRVGFVRYPVHKALLVGEGVTGAVEYGRLPSFVDREELIKSTISLSLRPNGAAPAEEGAADDVVDVDLATNALHVFRTTKAAGAQYSTEWHASRLPMISQWLAGPKERHTSGLSPVVHSLCTSLLRNTSAAVSRSETDSHRIASAAVVPEVKRQLLDKQIDLWASDAHRDLQTNLISALQSTTWRRTAWWRLLWRIDDVSASASDILRLSWLTEAEQSLAFLSGRLAEAGLATPAQLKEIGVDREKIEAELQQQVEEWQPKAAQVLSPADLLQTSKLVEKVKRDSGVNALFDPPWPQTIHLSRQQLLHTLVPSLHRQAQSLLLSTISTVGGTTALGAWLTIATSGDLFAGGAVAALGLVWSLRRLQKLWGKERESFAVTVKEDGRNVLAEVERQMRRLVKEGGKIDLQEEDLRSWREARVAIERCRSAFDDLAKAKP
;
A
#
# COMPACT_ATOMS: atom_id res chain seq x y z
N MET A 1 18.42 -29.73 7.34
CA MET A 1 19.27 -30.91 7.12
C MET A 1 18.53 -32.18 7.49
N GLU A 2 17.96 -32.28 8.71
CA GLU A 2 17.07 -33.38 9.14
C GLU A 2 15.97 -33.72 8.11
N GLU A 3 15.22 -32.72 7.64
CA GLU A 3 14.17 -32.91 6.63
C GLU A 3 14.69 -33.49 5.31
N ALA A 4 15.89 -33.10 4.87
CA ALA A 4 16.48 -33.61 3.63
C ALA A 4 16.91 -35.09 3.75
N ILE A 5 17.19 -35.55 4.98
CA ILE A 5 17.58 -36.93 5.28
C ILE A 5 16.34 -37.82 5.43
N LEU A 6 15.29 -37.33 6.10
CA LEU A 6 14.04 -38.07 6.31
C LEU A 6 13.07 -38.00 5.14
N VAL A 7 13.23 -37.05 4.23
CA VAL A 7 12.39 -36.91 3.03
C VAL A 7 13.28 -36.75 1.79
N PRO A 8 14.03 -37.80 1.41
CA PRO A 8 14.89 -37.75 0.24
C PRO A 8 14.08 -37.47 -1.04
N PRO A 9 14.58 -36.58 -1.91
CA PRO A 9 14.01 -36.39 -3.23
C PRO A 9 14.47 -37.54 -4.14
N LEU A 10 13.54 -38.38 -4.58
CA LEU A 10 13.79 -39.39 -5.61
C LEU A 10 13.47 -38.81 -6.99
N THR A 11 14.36 -39.07 -7.94
CA THR A 11 14.17 -38.72 -9.34
C THR A 11 13.34 -39.81 -10.02
N THR A 12 12.17 -39.46 -10.53
CA THR A 12 11.36 -40.36 -11.36
C THR A 12 11.51 -39.97 -12.82
N PRO A 13 11.95 -40.89 -13.71
CA PRO A 13 12.00 -40.63 -15.14
C PRO A 13 10.57 -40.54 -15.66
N ASN A 14 10.18 -39.37 -16.16
CA ASN A 14 8.86 -39.18 -16.76
C ASN A 14 8.94 -39.43 -18.28
N ALA A 15 7.84 -39.91 -18.88
CA ALA A 15 7.78 -40.39 -20.28
C ALA A 15 8.17 -39.36 -21.38
N GLY A 16 8.51 -38.12 -21.01
CA GLY A 16 8.94 -37.04 -21.92
C GLY A 16 10.34 -36.49 -21.65
N GLY A 17 11.24 -37.23 -20.99
CA GLY A 17 12.63 -36.81 -20.76
C GLY A 17 12.83 -35.73 -19.68
N ARG A 18 11.75 -35.29 -19.02
CA ARG A 18 11.82 -34.43 -17.83
C ARG A 18 11.95 -35.29 -16.58
N VAL A 19 12.91 -34.97 -15.73
CA VAL A 19 13.09 -35.61 -14.42
C VAL A 19 12.18 -34.92 -13.41
N GLY A 20 11.20 -35.66 -12.89
CA GLY A 20 10.38 -35.19 -11.77
C GLY A 20 11.06 -35.52 -10.45
N PHE A 21 10.93 -34.64 -9.45
CA PHE A 21 11.37 -34.93 -8.09
C PHE A 21 10.15 -35.29 -7.24
N VAL A 22 10.13 -36.50 -6.70
CA VAL A 22 9.11 -36.95 -5.75
C VAL A 22 9.77 -37.11 -4.39
N ARG A 23 9.16 -36.50 -3.37
CA ARG A 23 9.64 -36.55 -1.98
C ARG A 23 9.05 -37.77 -1.29
N TYR A 24 9.90 -38.70 -0.84
CA TYR A 24 9.46 -39.91 -0.14
C TYR A 24 9.84 -39.85 1.35
N PRO A 25 8.87 -39.69 2.26
CA PRO A 25 9.16 -39.69 3.69
C PRO A 25 9.56 -41.10 4.18
N VAL A 26 10.68 -41.20 4.90
CA VAL A 26 11.19 -42.43 5.51
C VAL A 26 11.06 -42.40 7.03
N HIS A 27 10.92 -43.58 7.63
CA HIS A 27 10.71 -43.73 9.08
C HIS A 27 12.04 -43.82 9.85
N LYS A 28 13.06 -44.37 9.20
CA LYS A 28 14.44 -44.44 9.68
C LYS A 28 15.39 -44.14 8.54
N ALA A 29 16.44 -43.38 8.81
CA ALA A 29 17.51 -43.12 7.86
C ALA A 29 18.85 -43.54 8.47
N LEU A 30 19.61 -44.35 7.72
CA LEU A 30 20.97 -44.74 8.08
C LEU A 30 21.93 -43.98 7.17
N LEU A 31 22.77 -43.13 7.76
CA LEU A 31 23.83 -42.41 7.06
C LEU A 31 25.12 -43.23 7.18
N VAL A 32 25.66 -43.69 6.06
CA VAL A 32 26.90 -44.50 6.04
C VAL A 32 28.02 -43.67 5.41
N GLY A 33 29.05 -43.37 6.20
CA GLY A 33 30.30 -42.78 5.70
C GLY A 33 31.29 -43.86 5.32
N GLU A 34 31.83 -43.84 4.11
CA GLU A 34 32.81 -44.83 3.66
C GLU A 34 34.26 -44.36 3.88
N GLY A 35 35.06 -45.19 4.55
CA GLY A 35 36.48 -44.98 4.74
C GLY A 35 36.86 -43.75 5.56
N VAL A 36 38.11 -43.32 5.43
CA VAL A 36 38.67 -42.19 6.20
C VAL A 36 38.04 -40.86 5.77
N THR A 37 37.71 -40.70 4.48
CA THR A 37 37.00 -39.53 3.97
C THR A 37 35.59 -39.43 4.54
N GLY A 38 34.87 -40.55 4.64
CA GLY A 38 33.56 -40.61 5.28
C GLY A 38 33.62 -40.25 6.78
N ALA A 39 34.70 -40.64 7.47
CA ALA A 39 34.91 -40.28 8.87
C ALA A 39 35.11 -38.77 9.10
N VAL A 40 35.79 -38.08 8.16
CA VAL A 40 35.95 -36.62 8.23
C VAL A 40 34.63 -35.90 8.01
N GLU A 41 33.81 -36.36 7.06
CA GLU A 41 32.47 -35.81 6.83
C GLU A 41 31.50 -36.12 7.98
N TYR A 42 31.63 -37.29 8.62
CA TYR A 42 30.91 -37.63 9.84
C TYR A 42 31.16 -36.60 10.95
N GLY A 43 32.42 -36.23 11.17
CA GLY A 43 32.79 -35.21 12.17
C GLY A 43 32.26 -33.80 11.88
N ARG A 44 31.81 -33.55 10.63
CA ARG A 44 31.16 -32.28 10.24
C ARG A 44 29.64 -32.31 10.40
N LEU A 45 29.05 -33.48 10.69
CA LEU A 45 27.62 -33.58 10.91
C LEU A 45 27.25 -32.86 12.22
N PRO A 46 26.19 -32.04 12.22
CA PRO A 46 25.69 -31.46 13.45
C PRO A 46 25.27 -32.54 14.43
N SER A 47 25.56 -32.36 15.73
CA SER A 47 25.21 -33.31 16.79
C SER A 47 23.71 -33.62 16.92
N PHE A 48 22.83 -32.78 16.35
CA PHE A 48 21.39 -33.03 16.31
C PHE A 48 20.95 -34.04 15.25
N VAL A 49 21.85 -34.44 14.33
CA VAL A 49 21.58 -35.43 13.27
C VAL A 49 21.54 -36.83 13.86
N ASP A 50 22.32 -37.10 14.90
CA ASP A 50 22.32 -38.39 15.57
C ASP A 50 21.16 -38.44 16.57
N ARG A 51 20.03 -38.98 16.13
CA ARG A 51 18.89 -39.28 16.99
C ARG A 51 18.71 -40.78 16.97
N GLU A 52 19.13 -41.42 18.06
CA GLU A 52 19.14 -42.88 18.23
C GLU A 52 17.84 -43.59 17.84
N GLU A 53 16.69 -42.89 17.77
CA GLU A 53 15.41 -43.45 17.35
C GLU A 53 15.11 -43.40 15.83
N LEU A 54 15.57 -42.37 15.11
CA LEU A 54 15.13 -42.04 13.74
C LEU A 54 16.27 -41.94 12.72
N ILE A 55 17.40 -41.35 13.11
CA ILE A 55 18.55 -41.15 12.23
C ILE A 55 19.77 -41.67 12.97
N LYS A 56 20.40 -42.70 12.40
CA LYS A 56 21.67 -43.22 12.90
C LYS A 56 22.75 -42.95 11.87
N SER A 57 23.86 -42.40 12.30
CA SER A 57 25.04 -42.27 11.46
C SER A 57 26.06 -43.35 11.81
N THR A 58 26.71 -43.94 10.81
CA THR A 58 27.72 -44.98 10.99
C THR A 58 28.86 -44.80 10.00
N ILE A 59 30.05 -45.27 10.36
CA ILE A 59 31.25 -45.18 9.52
C ILE A 59 31.73 -46.59 9.19
N SER A 60 31.89 -46.86 7.88
CA SER A 60 32.50 -48.08 7.39
C SER A 60 34.02 -47.97 7.42
N LEU A 61 34.66 -48.64 8.38
CA LEU A 61 36.12 -48.72 8.52
C LEU A 61 36.53 -50.16 8.77
N SER A 62 37.66 -50.59 8.21
CA SER A 62 38.16 -51.95 8.40
C SER A 62 38.65 -52.14 9.84
N LEU A 63 37.93 -52.96 10.60
CA LEU A 63 38.24 -53.35 11.97
C LEU A 63 39.10 -54.63 11.94
N ARG A 64 40.23 -54.60 11.23
CA ARG A 64 41.12 -55.79 11.20
C ARG A 64 41.76 -55.99 12.58
N PRO A 65 41.61 -57.17 13.20
CA PRO A 65 42.28 -57.45 14.47
C PRO A 65 43.73 -57.82 14.17
N ASN A 66 44.62 -56.83 14.07
CA ASN A 66 46.06 -57.07 14.10
C ASN A 66 46.49 -57.31 15.55
N GLY A 67 46.14 -58.46 16.14
CA GLY A 67 46.75 -59.04 17.35
C GLY A 67 46.87 -58.18 18.61
N ALA A 68 46.36 -56.95 18.62
CA ALA A 68 46.36 -56.05 19.76
C ALA A 68 44.99 -56.16 20.43
N ALA A 69 45.03 -56.16 21.76
CA ALA A 69 43.93 -56.24 22.71
C ALA A 69 42.65 -55.50 22.27
N PRO A 70 41.46 -55.92 22.76
CA PRO A 70 40.20 -55.26 22.44
C PRO A 70 40.35 -53.76 22.68
N ALA A 71 40.23 -52.98 21.60
CA ALA A 71 40.26 -51.53 21.68
C ALA A 71 39.22 -51.10 22.72
N GLU A 72 39.67 -50.25 23.63
CA GLU A 72 38.96 -49.75 24.80
C GLU A 72 37.48 -49.39 24.51
N GLU A 73 36.62 -49.70 25.48
CA GLU A 73 35.16 -49.49 25.53
C GLU A 73 34.70 -48.02 25.36
N GLY A 74 35.55 -47.10 24.88
CA GLY A 74 35.24 -45.68 24.68
C GLY A 74 35.35 -45.17 23.24
N ALA A 75 35.90 -45.94 22.29
CA ALA A 75 36.15 -45.45 20.93
C ALA A 75 35.06 -45.89 19.92
N ALA A 76 34.00 -45.09 19.87
CA ALA A 76 32.96 -44.99 18.84
C ALA A 76 32.08 -46.23 18.61
N ASP A 77 30.91 -46.23 19.25
CA ASP A 77 29.78 -47.17 19.00
C ASP A 77 29.24 -47.14 17.55
N ASP A 78 29.66 -46.17 16.74
CA ASP A 78 29.16 -45.93 15.38
C ASP A 78 30.05 -46.49 14.26
N VAL A 79 31.16 -47.16 14.59
CA VAL A 79 32.06 -47.76 13.59
C VAL A 79 31.67 -49.20 13.28
N VAL A 80 31.56 -49.52 11.99
CA VAL A 80 31.14 -50.83 11.47
C VAL A 80 32.09 -51.29 10.35
N ASP A 81 32.32 -52.59 10.24
CA ASP A 81 33.13 -53.19 9.17
C ASP A 81 32.24 -53.93 8.16
N VAL A 82 31.92 -53.26 7.05
CA VAL A 82 31.06 -53.81 5.99
C VAL A 82 31.77 -54.93 5.21
N ASP A 83 33.09 -54.83 5.04
CA ASP A 83 33.88 -55.81 4.29
C ASP A 83 33.95 -57.15 5.02
N LEU A 84 34.18 -57.11 6.34
CA LEU A 84 34.20 -58.29 7.21
C LEU A 84 32.86 -59.01 7.21
N ALA A 85 31.75 -58.27 7.30
CA ALA A 85 30.42 -58.88 7.24
C ALA A 85 30.07 -59.45 5.86
N THR A 86 30.54 -58.82 4.79
CA THR A 86 30.36 -59.32 3.43
C THR A 86 31.13 -60.63 3.24
N ASN A 87 32.34 -60.72 3.80
CA ASN A 87 33.12 -61.96 3.83
C ASN A 87 32.41 -63.05 4.64
N ALA A 88 31.92 -62.73 5.83
CA ALA A 88 31.17 -63.66 6.67
C ALA A 88 29.96 -64.24 5.93
N LEU A 89 29.18 -63.40 5.24
CA LEU A 89 28.03 -63.83 4.42
C LEU A 89 28.45 -64.72 3.26
N HIS A 90 29.61 -64.44 2.63
CA HIS A 90 30.14 -65.25 1.54
C HIS A 90 30.57 -66.64 2.04
N VAL A 91 31.31 -66.71 3.15
CA VAL A 91 31.73 -67.96 3.80
C VAL A 91 30.50 -68.81 4.21
N PHE A 92 29.47 -68.18 4.77
CA PHE A 92 28.23 -68.87 5.11
C PHE A 92 27.48 -69.44 3.89
N ARG A 93 27.44 -68.70 2.78
CA ARG A 93 26.75 -69.13 1.55
C ARG A 93 27.47 -70.27 0.83
N THR A 94 28.79 -70.35 0.93
CA THR A 94 29.59 -71.39 0.29
C THR A 94 29.54 -72.72 1.06
N THR A 95 29.55 -72.68 2.39
CA THR A 95 29.66 -73.90 3.21
C THR A 95 28.75 -73.86 4.43
N LYS A 96 27.75 -74.76 4.50
CA LYS A 96 26.85 -74.87 5.66
C LYS A 96 27.56 -75.25 6.97
N ALA A 97 28.74 -75.87 6.89
CA ALA A 97 29.55 -76.27 8.04
C ALA A 97 30.37 -75.12 8.67
N ALA A 98 30.47 -73.96 8.01
CA ALA A 98 31.26 -72.82 8.47
C ALA A 98 30.49 -71.86 9.41
N GLY A 99 29.43 -72.34 10.07
CA GLY A 99 28.56 -71.51 10.91
C GLY A 99 29.26 -70.83 12.09
N ALA A 100 30.28 -71.48 12.67
CA ALA A 100 31.05 -70.90 13.77
C ALA A 100 31.89 -69.69 13.33
N GLN A 101 32.55 -69.80 12.18
CA GLN A 101 33.35 -68.72 11.58
C GLN A 101 32.46 -67.54 11.17
N TYR A 102 31.30 -67.84 10.57
CA TYR A 102 30.28 -66.82 10.29
C TYR A 102 29.86 -66.06 11.54
N SER A 103 29.53 -66.75 12.63
CA SER A 103 29.07 -66.10 13.86
C SER A 103 30.14 -65.17 14.44
N THR A 104 31.41 -65.59 14.44
CA THR A 104 32.51 -64.77 14.96
C THR A 104 32.77 -63.54 14.10
N GLU A 105 32.83 -63.69 12.77
CA GLU A 105 33.08 -62.55 11.86
C GLU A 105 31.87 -61.59 11.82
N TRP A 106 30.65 -62.12 11.89
CA TRP A 106 29.42 -61.33 11.95
C TRP A 106 29.33 -60.50 13.22
N HIS A 107 29.67 -61.05 14.40
CA HIS A 107 29.72 -60.27 15.63
C HIS A 107 30.87 -59.26 15.65
N ALA A 108 32.05 -59.63 15.13
CA ALA A 108 33.20 -58.74 15.05
C ALA A 108 32.95 -57.53 14.13
N SER A 109 32.10 -57.69 13.10
CA SER A 109 31.74 -56.59 12.18
C SER A 109 30.86 -55.49 12.78
N ARG A 110 30.28 -55.70 13.98
CA ARG A 110 29.33 -54.79 14.66
C ARG A 110 28.02 -54.48 13.91
N LEU A 111 27.81 -55.04 12.71
CA LEU A 111 26.53 -55.01 11.98
C LEU A 111 25.30 -55.52 12.76
N PRO A 112 25.41 -56.47 13.71
CA PRO A 112 24.28 -56.84 14.58
C PRO A 112 23.68 -55.67 15.36
N MET A 113 24.47 -54.64 15.71
CA MET A 113 23.96 -53.47 16.43
C MET A 113 23.07 -52.61 15.52
N ILE A 114 23.44 -52.44 14.26
CA ILE A 114 22.60 -51.75 13.26
C ILE A 114 21.32 -52.54 13.01
N SER A 115 21.40 -53.88 12.91
CA SER A 115 20.21 -54.70 12.67
C SER A 115 19.24 -54.67 13.84
N GLN A 116 19.75 -54.66 15.08
CA GLN A 116 18.95 -54.47 16.29
C GLN A 116 18.33 -53.07 16.34
N TRP A 117 19.09 -52.03 16.01
CA TRP A 117 18.58 -50.67 15.89
C TRP A 117 17.48 -50.54 14.83
N LEU A 118 17.68 -51.16 13.66
CA LEU A 118 16.71 -51.15 12.57
C LEU A 118 15.40 -51.85 12.99
N ALA A 119 15.52 -52.99 13.69
CA ALA A 119 14.38 -53.73 14.24
C ALA A 119 13.59 -52.93 15.29
N GLY A 120 14.22 -51.96 15.96
CA GLY A 120 13.59 -51.05 16.90
C GLY A 120 13.19 -51.69 18.25
N PRO A 121 12.72 -50.89 19.22
CA PRO A 121 12.26 -51.40 20.51
C PRO A 121 11.03 -52.30 20.32
N LYS A 122 11.08 -53.53 20.86
CA LYS A 122 9.98 -54.51 20.79
C LYS A 122 8.92 -54.30 21.88
N GLU A 123 9.17 -53.40 22.83
CA GLU A 123 8.28 -53.15 23.96
C GLU A 123 7.07 -52.29 23.57
N ARG A 124 5.88 -52.69 24.02
CA ARG A 124 4.65 -51.90 23.88
C ARG A 124 4.64 -50.85 25.00
N HIS A 125 4.63 -49.57 24.64
CA HIS A 125 4.45 -48.48 25.59
C HIS A 125 3.02 -48.40 26.13
N THR A 126 2.86 -47.64 27.21
CA THR A 126 1.62 -47.44 27.99
C THR A 126 0.55 -46.61 27.28
N SER A 127 0.90 -45.91 26.20
CA SER A 127 -0.03 -45.29 25.26
C SER A 127 -0.38 -46.30 24.17
N GLY A 128 -1.65 -46.38 23.75
CA GLY A 128 -2.12 -47.36 22.75
C GLY A 128 -1.50 -47.23 21.34
N LEU A 129 -0.52 -46.32 21.14
CA LEU A 129 0.16 -46.05 19.88
C LEU A 129 1.57 -46.66 19.86
N SER A 130 1.99 -47.17 18.70
CA SER A 130 3.37 -47.64 18.54
C SER A 130 4.36 -46.46 18.62
N PRO A 131 5.54 -46.65 19.21
CA PRO A 131 6.52 -45.57 19.43
C PRO A 131 6.95 -44.90 18.13
N VAL A 132 7.01 -45.67 17.04
CA VAL A 132 7.34 -45.19 15.69
C VAL A 132 6.28 -44.23 15.14
N VAL A 133 5.01 -44.49 15.42
CA VAL A 133 3.91 -43.59 15.00
C VAL A 133 3.94 -42.31 15.83
N HIS A 134 4.24 -42.43 17.13
CA HIS A 134 4.40 -41.26 18.00
C HIS A 134 5.57 -40.35 17.54
N SER A 135 6.73 -40.92 17.26
CA SER A 135 7.90 -40.16 16.78
C SER A 135 7.66 -39.55 15.38
N LEU A 136 6.93 -40.25 14.50
CA LEU A 136 6.52 -39.72 13.20
C LEU A 136 5.56 -38.54 13.36
N CYS A 137 4.50 -38.67 14.15
CA CYS A 137 3.51 -37.60 14.36
C CYS A 137 4.13 -36.36 14.99
N THR A 138 4.99 -36.53 16.01
CA THR A 138 5.71 -35.41 16.63
C THR A 138 6.68 -34.73 15.65
N SER A 139 7.41 -35.50 14.85
CA SER A 139 8.28 -34.97 13.79
C SER A 139 7.47 -34.20 12.73
N LEU A 140 6.36 -34.76 12.26
CA LEU A 140 5.46 -34.11 11.31
C LEU A 140 4.91 -32.79 11.87
N LEU A 141 4.40 -32.77 13.11
CA LEU A 141 3.87 -31.55 13.75
C LEU A 141 4.95 -30.48 13.97
N ARG A 142 6.19 -30.88 14.26
CA ARG A 142 7.32 -29.96 14.39
C ARG A 142 7.70 -29.38 13.02
N ASN A 143 7.76 -30.22 11.99
CA ASN A 143 8.13 -29.81 10.64
C ASN A 143 7.06 -28.91 10.01
N THR A 144 5.78 -29.23 10.16
CA THR A 144 4.69 -28.36 9.68
C THR A 144 4.71 -27.01 10.39
N SER A 145 4.91 -26.99 11.72
CA SER A 145 5.07 -25.75 12.48
C SER A 145 6.28 -24.93 12.00
N ALA A 146 7.42 -25.58 11.75
CA ALA A 146 8.62 -24.91 11.25
C ALA A 146 8.43 -24.37 9.82
N ALA A 147 7.73 -25.12 8.96
CA ALA A 147 7.41 -24.70 7.59
C ALA A 147 6.47 -23.49 7.56
N VAL A 148 5.44 -23.46 8.42
CA VAL A 148 4.54 -22.31 8.57
C VAL A 148 5.32 -21.07 9.02
N SER A 149 6.09 -21.19 10.11
CA SER A 149 6.92 -20.08 10.60
C SER A 149 7.91 -19.59 9.55
N ARG A 150 8.50 -20.51 8.76
CA ARG A 150 9.41 -20.15 7.67
C ARG A 150 8.70 -19.35 6.59
N SER A 151 7.53 -19.80 6.13
CA SER A 151 6.74 -19.09 5.12
C SER A 151 6.36 -17.68 5.57
N GLU A 152 5.96 -17.53 6.83
CA GLU A 152 5.64 -16.24 7.45
C GLU A 152 6.87 -15.33 7.46
N THR A 153 8.02 -15.83 7.95
CA THR A 153 9.26 -15.04 7.96
C THR A 153 9.76 -14.66 6.57
N ASP A 154 9.62 -15.55 5.58
CA ASP A 154 10.01 -15.28 4.20
C ASP A 154 9.13 -14.21 3.57
N SER A 155 7.80 -14.30 3.75
CA SER A 155 6.87 -13.27 3.29
C SER A 155 7.09 -11.93 4.00
N HIS A 156 7.33 -11.92 5.31
CA HIS A 156 7.70 -10.69 6.03
C HIS A 156 9.02 -10.10 5.53
N ARG A 157 10.01 -10.93 5.21
CA ARG A 157 11.29 -10.50 4.66
C ARG A 157 11.13 -9.92 3.26
N ILE A 158 10.34 -10.57 2.40
CA ILE A 158 10.04 -10.09 1.04
C ILE A 158 9.29 -8.76 1.11
N ALA A 159 8.25 -8.68 1.94
CA ALA A 159 7.49 -7.45 2.16
C ALA A 159 8.42 -6.33 2.63
N SER A 160 9.29 -6.60 3.61
CA SER A 160 10.27 -5.65 4.16
C SER A 160 11.32 -5.21 3.14
N ALA A 161 11.77 -6.12 2.27
CA ALA A 161 12.74 -5.85 1.20
C ALA A 161 12.15 -5.01 0.06
N ALA A 162 10.84 -5.12 -0.18
CA ALA A 162 10.12 -4.33 -1.15
C ALA A 162 9.70 -2.93 -0.63
N VAL A 163 9.84 -2.68 0.67
CA VAL A 163 9.59 -1.35 1.24
C VAL A 163 10.65 -0.37 0.73
N VAL A 164 10.19 0.79 0.25
CA VAL A 164 11.06 1.90 -0.14
C VAL A 164 12.00 2.28 1.01
N PRO A 165 13.34 2.37 0.78
CA PRO A 165 14.31 2.69 1.82
C PRO A 165 14.00 3.97 2.59
N GLU A 166 14.19 3.94 3.90
CA GLU A 166 13.87 5.05 4.80
C GLU A 166 14.59 6.36 4.43
N VAL A 167 15.85 6.26 3.96
CA VAL A 167 16.61 7.43 3.48
C VAL A 167 15.91 8.12 2.30
N LYS A 168 15.32 7.35 1.38
CA LYS A 168 14.55 7.91 0.26
C LYS A 168 13.24 8.53 0.75
N ARG A 169 12.57 7.94 1.74
CA ARG A 169 11.36 8.50 2.37
C ARG A 169 11.66 9.85 3.02
N GLN A 170 12.74 9.95 3.79
CA GLN A 170 13.18 11.20 4.41
C GLN A 170 13.54 12.27 3.37
N LEU A 171 14.15 11.87 2.26
CA LEU A 171 14.46 12.79 1.16
C LEU A 171 13.17 13.32 0.51
N LEU A 172 12.17 12.46 0.31
CA LEU A 172 10.87 12.85 -0.25
C LEU A 172 10.07 13.72 0.72
N ASP A 173 10.12 13.45 2.02
CA ASP A 173 9.48 14.29 3.04
C ASP A 173 10.10 15.70 3.06
N LYS A 174 11.44 15.81 2.96
CA LYS A 174 12.11 17.10 2.78
C LYS A 174 11.70 17.82 1.49
N GLN A 175 11.42 17.08 0.42
CA GLN A 175 10.93 17.67 -0.83
C GLN A 175 9.49 18.14 -0.73
N ILE A 176 8.66 17.45 0.04
CA ILE A 176 7.32 17.91 0.40
C ILE A 176 7.41 19.18 1.25
N ASP A 177 8.34 19.27 2.21
CA ASP A 177 8.56 20.49 3.00
C ASP A 177 8.94 21.68 2.13
N LEU A 178 9.90 21.47 1.21
CA LEU A 178 10.35 22.49 0.27
C LEU A 178 9.22 22.92 -0.66
N TRP A 179 8.50 21.96 -1.25
CA TRP A 179 7.34 22.23 -2.08
C TRP A 179 6.24 22.99 -1.32
N ALA A 180 5.93 22.59 -0.09
CA ALA A 180 4.92 23.25 0.72
C ALA A 180 5.30 24.70 1.02
N SER A 181 6.57 24.95 1.39
CA SER A 181 7.09 26.30 1.58
C SER A 181 7.01 27.14 0.30
N ASP A 182 7.43 26.57 -0.84
CA ASP A 182 7.40 27.25 -2.14
C ASP A 182 5.97 27.52 -2.62
N ALA A 183 5.04 26.58 -2.42
CA ALA A 183 3.64 26.74 -2.79
C ALA A 183 2.93 27.80 -1.94
N HIS A 184 3.22 27.87 -0.63
CA HIS A 184 2.71 28.94 0.23
C HIS A 184 3.32 30.29 -0.15
N ARG A 185 4.59 30.32 -0.55
CA ARG A 185 5.24 31.52 -1.06
C ARG A 185 4.63 31.97 -2.38
N ASP A 186 4.44 31.07 -3.34
CA ASP A 186 3.75 31.29 -4.62
C ASP A 186 2.37 31.92 -4.37
N LEU A 187 1.54 31.29 -3.53
CA LEU A 187 0.22 31.82 -3.17
C LEU A 187 0.30 33.25 -2.63
N GLN A 188 1.30 33.58 -1.81
CA GLN A 188 1.44 34.93 -1.27
C GLN A 188 1.96 35.89 -2.34
N THR A 189 3.07 35.59 -3.00
CA THR A 189 3.72 36.53 -3.91
C THR A 189 2.92 36.75 -5.18
N ASN A 190 2.47 35.66 -5.82
CA ASN A 190 1.80 35.75 -7.11
C ASN A 190 0.38 36.28 -6.96
N LEU A 191 -0.37 35.87 -5.94
CA LEU A 191 -1.71 36.41 -5.69
C LEU A 191 -1.66 37.88 -5.24
N ILE A 192 -0.75 38.27 -4.34
CA ILE A 192 -0.64 39.66 -3.90
C ILE A 192 -0.23 40.56 -5.07
N SER A 193 0.75 40.13 -5.87
CA SER A 193 1.15 40.84 -7.10
C SER A 193 -0.02 40.99 -8.07
N ALA A 194 -0.81 39.92 -8.27
CA ALA A 194 -1.98 39.94 -9.13
C ALA A 194 -3.09 40.86 -8.60
N LEU A 195 -3.32 40.91 -7.28
CA LEU A 195 -4.27 41.83 -6.66
C LEU A 195 -3.80 43.30 -6.71
N GLN A 196 -2.50 43.56 -6.88
CA GLN A 196 -1.96 44.92 -7.09
C GLN A 196 -1.83 45.29 -8.57
N SER A 197 -2.05 44.33 -9.46
CA SER A 197 -1.88 44.50 -10.90
C SER A 197 -2.89 45.50 -11.50
N THR A 198 -2.62 45.90 -12.74
CA THR A 198 -3.50 46.79 -13.49
C THR A 198 -4.82 46.11 -13.87
N THR A 199 -4.85 44.78 -13.99
CA THR A 199 -6.08 44.03 -14.29
C THR A 199 -7.04 44.10 -13.11
N TRP A 200 -6.58 43.84 -11.87
CA TRP A 200 -7.44 43.98 -10.69
C TRP A 200 -7.92 45.40 -10.47
N ARG A 201 -7.11 46.42 -10.79
CA ARG A 201 -7.53 47.83 -10.71
C ARG A 201 -8.73 48.17 -11.60
N ARG A 202 -9.03 47.39 -12.64
CA ARG A 202 -10.24 47.57 -13.46
C ARG A 202 -11.53 47.32 -12.69
N THR A 203 -11.45 46.60 -11.57
CA THR A 203 -12.58 46.39 -10.64
C THR A 203 -12.82 47.57 -9.68
N ALA A 204 -12.25 48.75 -9.93
CA ALA A 204 -12.48 49.92 -9.09
C ALA A 204 -13.96 50.35 -9.08
N TRP A 205 -14.44 50.86 -7.93
CA TRP A 205 -15.86 51.18 -7.70
C TRP A 205 -16.47 52.11 -8.75
N TRP A 206 -15.71 53.07 -9.26
CA TRP A 206 -16.18 54.05 -10.24
C TRP A 206 -16.38 53.43 -11.63
N ARG A 207 -15.65 52.35 -11.96
CA ARG A 207 -15.81 51.64 -13.25
C ARG A 207 -17.07 50.78 -13.29
N LEU A 208 -17.55 50.31 -12.13
CA LEU A 208 -18.77 49.52 -12.04
C LEU A 208 -19.95 50.18 -12.73
N LEU A 209 -20.06 51.52 -12.63
CA LEU A 209 -21.17 52.29 -13.18
C LEU A 209 -21.31 52.20 -14.71
N TRP A 210 -20.25 51.78 -15.43
CA TRP A 210 -20.25 51.71 -16.89
C TRP A 210 -19.77 50.36 -17.44
N ARG A 211 -18.87 49.67 -16.74
CA ARG A 211 -18.32 48.36 -17.13
C ARG A 211 -18.33 47.39 -15.96
N ILE A 212 -19.47 46.74 -15.75
CA ILE A 212 -19.58 45.68 -14.74
C ILE A 212 -18.93 44.36 -15.17
N ASP A 213 -18.85 44.10 -16.47
CA ASP A 213 -18.25 42.86 -17.01
C ASP A 213 -16.74 42.77 -16.76
N ASP A 214 -16.07 43.91 -16.54
CA ASP A 214 -14.66 43.97 -16.13
C ASP A 214 -14.44 43.24 -14.79
N VAL A 215 -15.45 43.10 -13.93
CA VAL A 215 -15.37 42.39 -12.64
C VAL A 215 -15.16 40.91 -12.85
N SER A 216 -16.03 40.26 -13.64
CA SER A 216 -15.96 38.82 -13.87
C SER A 216 -14.73 38.47 -14.70
N ALA A 217 -14.39 39.28 -15.70
CA ALA A 217 -13.18 39.11 -16.51
C ALA A 217 -11.92 39.22 -15.65
N SER A 218 -11.76 40.30 -14.87
CA SER A 218 -10.54 40.51 -14.07
C SER A 218 -10.40 39.49 -12.94
N ALA A 219 -11.51 39.08 -12.30
CA ALA A 219 -11.48 38.03 -11.28
C ALA A 219 -11.09 36.67 -11.89
N SER A 220 -11.63 36.35 -13.07
CA SER A 220 -11.28 35.12 -13.78
C SER A 220 -9.81 35.09 -14.21
N ASP A 221 -9.30 36.22 -14.72
CA ASP A 221 -7.90 36.33 -15.16
C ASP A 221 -6.92 36.11 -13.99
N ILE A 222 -7.20 36.70 -12.82
CA ILE A 222 -6.36 36.52 -11.62
C ILE A 222 -6.34 35.06 -11.18
N LEU A 223 -7.50 34.40 -11.13
CA LEU A 223 -7.58 33.00 -10.73
C LEU A 223 -6.88 32.07 -11.75
N ARG A 224 -6.99 32.36 -13.05
CA ARG A 224 -6.39 31.53 -14.09
C ARG A 224 -4.87 31.68 -14.19
N LEU A 225 -4.36 32.90 -14.02
CA LEU A 225 -2.95 33.21 -14.30
C LEU A 225 -2.07 33.24 -13.06
N SER A 226 -2.63 33.53 -11.88
CA SER A 226 -1.84 33.86 -10.69
C SER A 226 -2.17 33.02 -9.45
N TRP A 227 -3.20 32.18 -9.50
CA TRP A 227 -3.55 31.32 -8.38
C TRP A 227 -2.91 29.93 -8.53
N LEU A 228 -1.87 29.68 -7.72
CA LEU A 228 -1.18 28.39 -7.57
C LEU A 228 -0.68 27.75 -8.88
N THR A 229 -0.25 28.55 -9.85
CA THR A 229 0.16 28.03 -11.16
C THR A 229 1.53 27.35 -11.10
N GLU A 230 2.47 27.89 -10.33
CA GLU A 230 3.81 27.32 -10.14
C GLU A 230 3.77 26.14 -9.15
N ALA A 231 2.97 26.26 -8.09
CA ALA A 231 2.69 25.18 -7.15
C ALA A 231 2.10 23.93 -7.85
N GLU A 232 1.22 24.10 -8.84
CA GLU A 232 0.62 22.98 -9.60
C GLU A 232 1.68 22.25 -10.45
N GLN A 233 2.57 22.98 -11.10
CA GLN A 233 3.64 22.37 -11.93
C GLN A 233 4.66 21.61 -11.07
N SER A 234 5.07 22.21 -9.96
CA SER A 234 5.99 21.57 -9.01
C SER A 234 5.34 20.37 -8.29
N LEU A 235 4.02 20.42 -8.04
CA LEU A 235 3.24 19.29 -7.54
C LEU A 235 3.22 18.13 -8.54
N ALA A 236 3.01 18.41 -9.83
CA ALA A 236 3.07 17.39 -10.87
C ALA A 236 4.45 16.70 -10.90
N PHE A 237 5.54 17.48 -10.81
CA PHE A 237 6.90 16.92 -10.72
C PHE A 237 7.11 16.07 -9.45
N LEU A 238 6.68 16.56 -8.28
CA LEU A 238 6.82 15.84 -7.01
C LEU A 238 6.02 14.54 -7.00
N SER A 239 4.80 14.56 -7.55
CA SER A 239 3.97 13.36 -7.70
C SER A 239 4.62 12.32 -8.62
N GLY A 240 5.30 12.76 -9.69
CA GLY A 240 6.09 11.87 -10.55
C GLY A 240 7.22 11.19 -9.80
N ARG A 241 7.90 11.92 -8.89
CA ARG A 241 8.93 11.35 -8.02
C ARG A 241 8.39 10.37 -6.99
N LEU A 242 7.20 10.62 -6.45
CA LEU A 242 6.52 9.68 -5.54
C LEU A 242 6.13 8.40 -6.28
N ALA A 243 5.66 8.51 -7.52
CA ALA A 243 5.37 7.37 -8.39
C ALA A 243 6.64 6.59 -8.75
N GLU A 244 7.73 7.28 -9.13
CA GLU A 244 9.03 6.67 -9.41
C GLU A 244 9.59 5.93 -8.19
N ALA A 245 9.39 6.48 -7.00
CA ALA A 245 9.78 5.84 -5.75
C ALA A 245 8.96 4.57 -5.43
N GLY A 246 7.85 4.31 -6.13
CA GLY A 246 6.95 3.20 -5.86
C GLY A 246 6.10 3.38 -4.61
N LEU A 247 5.96 4.61 -4.10
CA LEU A 247 5.17 4.90 -2.92
C LEU A 247 3.67 4.99 -3.22
N ALA A 248 3.31 5.41 -4.43
CA ALA A 248 1.93 5.59 -4.84
C ALA A 248 1.71 5.08 -6.27
N THR A 249 0.54 4.50 -6.49
CA THR A 249 0.07 4.20 -7.84
C THR A 249 -0.51 5.47 -8.50
N PRO A 250 -0.51 5.57 -9.84
CA PRO A 250 -1.08 6.72 -10.53
C PRO A 250 -2.57 6.93 -10.21
N ALA A 251 -3.30 5.86 -9.86
CA ALA A 251 -4.69 5.97 -9.41
C ALA A 251 -4.80 6.66 -8.04
N GLN A 252 -4.00 6.22 -7.06
CA GLN A 252 -3.97 6.83 -5.72
C GLN A 252 -3.52 8.29 -5.77
N LEU A 253 -2.61 8.65 -6.68
CA LEU A 253 -2.18 10.03 -6.85
C LEU A 253 -3.29 10.94 -7.38
N LYS A 254 -4.19 10.44 -8.22
CA LYS A 254 -5.36 11.20 -8.69
C LYS A 254 -6.36 11.46 -7.58
N GLU A 255 -6.50 10.51 -6.65
CA GLU A 255 -7.45 10.57 -5.54
C GLU A 255 -6.99 11.49 -4.40
N ILE A 256 -5.76 12.02 -4.45
CA ILE A 256 -5.33 13.09 -3.56
C ILE A 256 -6.38 14.22 -3.66
N GLY A 257 -6.89 14.64 -2.51
CA GLY A 257 -7.84 15.71 -2.19
C GLY A 257 -9.29 15.42 -2.53
N VAL A 258 -9.56 14.18 -2.95
CA VAL A 258 -10.90 13.71 -3.30
C VAL A 258 -11.39 12.81 -2.16
N ASP A 259 -12.25 13.34 -1.30
CA ASP A 259 -12.95 12.54 -0.29
C ASP A 259 -14.03 11.71 -0.98
N ARG A 260 -13.63 10.57 -1.57
CA ARG A 260 -14.50 9.71 -2.37
C ARG A 260 -15.77 9.29 -1.63
N GLU A 261 -15.66 8.97 -0.35
CA GLU A 261 -16.80 8.61 0.50
C GLU A 261 -17.81 9.76 0.65
N LYS A 262 -17.32 11.00 0.79
CA LYS A 262 -18.21 12.17 0.85
C LYS A 262 -18.87 12.42 -0.51
N ILE A 263 -18.12 12.29 -1.59
CA ILE A 263 -18.65 12.47 -2.95
C ILE A 263 -19.66 11.39 -3.29
N GLU A 264 -19.39 10.12 -2.96
CA GLU A 264 -20.33 9.02 -3.16
C GLU A 264 -21.60 9.22 -2.33
N ALA A 265 -21.47 9.67 -1.07
CA ALA A 265 -22.61 10.00 -0.22
C ALA A 265 -23.42 11.20 -0.73
N GLU A 266 -22.77 12.28 -1.17
CA GLU A 266 -23.41 13.46 -1.77
C GLU A 266 -24.11 13.10 -3.08
N LEU A 267 -23.48 12.27 -3.92
CA LEU A 267 -24.06 11.76 -5.16
C LEU A 267 -25.27 10.87 -4.87
N GLN A 268 -25.20 10.00 -3.87
CA GLN A 268 -26.34 9.18 -3.46
C GLN A 268 -27.50 10.03 -2.99
N GLN A 269 -27.24 11.05 -2.17
CA GLN A 269 -28.28 12.01 -1.75
C GLN A 269 -28.87 12.76 -2.95
N GLN A 270 -28.04 13.22 -3.89
CA GLN A 270 -28.52 13.88 -5.10
C GLN A 270 -29.32 12.95 -6.00
N VAL A 271 -28.93 11.68 -6.13
CA VAL A 271 -29.66 10.68 -6.94
C VAL A 271 -31.01 10.34 -6.31
N GLU A 272 -31.07 10.25 -4.98
CA GLU A 272 -32.33 10.04 -4.24
C GLU A 272 -33.26 11.25 -4.32
N GLU A 273 -32.72 12.47 -4.29
CA GLU A 273 -33.48 13.71 -4.42
C GLU A 273 -33.82 14.05 -5.89
N TRP A 274 -33.10 13.45 -6.85
CA TRP A 274 -33.31 13.70 -8.27
C TRP A 274 -34.67 13.17 -8.73
N GLN A 275 -35.60 14.09 -8.95
CA GLN A 275 -36.82 13.80 -9.70
C GLN A 275 -36.53 13.87 -11.20
N PRO A 276 -37.09 12.97 -12.02
CA PRO A 276 -36.96 13.04 -13.46
C PRO A 276 -37.73 14.27 -13.99
N LYS A 277 -37.10 15.45 -13.94
CA LYS A 277 -37.45 16.52 -14.88
C LYS A 277 -37.20 15.93 -16.25
N ALA A 278 -38.22 15.91 -17.12
CA ALA A 278 -38.18 15.40 -18.48
C ALA A 278 -36.81 15.69 -19.11
N ALA A 279 -35.90 14.73 -18.96
CA ALA A 279 -34.54 14.88 -19.42
C ALA A 279 -34.70 15.00 -20.92
N GLN A 280 -34.15 16.05 -21.53
CA GLN A 280 -33.97 16.05 -22.97
C GLN A 280 -33.21 14.77 -23.26
N VAL A 281 -33.93 13.76 -23.77
CA VAL A 281 -33.34 12.51 -24.22
C VAL A 281 -32.38 12.96 -25.29
N LEU A 282 -31.09 12.95 -24.97
CA LEU A 282 -30.05 13.29 -25.93
C LEU A 282 -30.33 12.42 -27.16
N SER A 283 -30.56 13.08 -28.30
CA SER A 283 -30.81 12.36 -29.53
C SER A 283 -29.62 11.43 -29.79
N PRO A 284 -29.80 10.24 -30.37
CA PRO A 284 -28.68 9.42 -30.81
C PRO A 284 -27.68 10.20 -31.69
N ALA A 285 -28.13 11.26 -32.38
CA ALA A 285 -27.29 12.17 -33.14
C ALA A 285 -26.41 13.10 -32.26
N ASP A 286 -26.85 13.42 -31.03
CA ASP A 286 -26.06 14.21 -30.07
C ASP A 286 -24.97 13.36 -29.41
N LEU A 287 -25.22 12.06 -29.21
CA LEU A 287 -24.21 11.10 -28.75
C LEU A 287 -23.10 10.89 -29.79
N LEU A 288 -23.38 11.03 -31.08
CA LEU A 288 -22.36 11.01 -32.14
C LEU A 288 -21.53 12.30 -32.19
N GLN A 289 -21.96 13.36 -31.49
CA GLN A 289 -21.25 14.64 -31.38
C GLN A 289 -20.48 14.76 -30.05
N THR A 290 -20.04 13.64 -29.46
CA THR A 290 -19.23 13.62 -28.23
C THR A 290 -18.04 14.55 -28.29
N SER A 291 -17.36 14.69 -29.43
CA SER A 291 -16.26 15.64 -29.61
C SER A 291 -16.70 17.10 -29.41
N LYS A 292 -17.85 17.49 -29.96
CA LYS A 292 -18.40 18.84 -29.79
C LYS A 292 -18.91 19.06 -28.37
N LEU A 293 -19.47 18.04 -27.73
CA LEU A 293 -19.89 18.08 -26.32
C LEU A 293 -18.66 18.25 -25.41
N VAL A 294 -17.59 17.48 -25.64
CA VAL A 294 -16.32 17.61 -24.93
C VAL A 294 -15.69 18.98 -25.17
N GLU A 295 -15.68 19.48 -26.41
CA GLU A 295 -15.20 20.83 -26.68
C GLU A 295 -16.06 21.90 -26.00
N LYS A 296 -17.38 21.71 -25.95
CA LYS A 296 -18.29 22.61 -25.26
C LYS A 296 -18.03 22.60 -23.75
N VAL A 297 -17.91 21.42 -23.14
CA VAL A 297 -17.49 21.25 -21.74
C VAL A 297 -16.14 21.93 -21.51
N LYS A 298 -15.14 21.68 -22.35
CA LYS A 298 -13.82 22.32 -22.25
C LYS A 298 -13.89 23.85 -22.39
N ARG A 299 -14.76 24.40 -23.24
CA ARG A 299 -14.98 25.86 -23.35
C ARG A 299 -15.67 26.42 -22.11
N ASP A 300 -16.70 25.74 -21.62
CA ASP A 300 -17.58 26.23 -20.56
C ASP A 300 -16.95 26.06 -19.17
N SER A 301 -16.33 24.91 -18.90
CA SER A 301 -15.72 24.57 -17.60
C SER A 301 -14.20 24.67 -17.58
N GLY A 302 -13.53 24.82 -18.73
CA GLY A 302 -12.07 24.78 -18.81
C GLY A 302 -11.46 23.39 -18.56
N VAL A 303 -12.26 22.40 -18.16
CA VAL A 303 -11.82 21.03 -17.89
C VAL A 303 -11.77 20.26 -19.19
N ASN A 304 -10.60 19.73 -19.52
CA ASN A 304 -10.44 18.88 -20.68
C ASN A 304 -10.75 17.43 -20.28
N ALA A 305 -11.98 16.98 -20.50
CA ALA A 305 -12.42 15.62 -20.15
C ALA A 305 -11.63 14.50 -20.84
N LEU A 306 -10.91 14.81 -21.92
CA LEU A 306 -10.03 13.86 -22.62
C LEU A 306 -8.61 13.82 -22.05
N PHE A 307 -8.24 14.80 -21.23
CA PHE A 307 -6.93 14.87 -20.61
C PHE A 307 -7.03 14.36 -19.18
N ASP A 308 -6.55 13.14 -18.97
CA ASP A 308 -6.57 12.47 -17.66
C ASP A 308 -5.12 12.28 -17.15
N PRO A 309 -4.51 13.33 -16.58
CA PRO A 309 -3.13 13.27 -16.11
C PRO A 309 -2.99 12.32 -14.90
N PRO A 310 -1.86 11.60 -14.78
CA PRO A 310 -1.61 10.66 -13.67
C PRO A 310 -1.29 11.33 -12.31
N TRP A 311 -1.31 12.67 -12.23
CA TRP A 311 -0.95 13.45 -11.04
C TRP A 311 -2.17 14.10 -10.37
N PRO A 312 -2.05 14.60 -9.13
CA PRO A 312 -3.17 15.21 -8.40
C PRO A 312 -3.77 16.39 -9.16
N GLN A 313 -5.11 16.44 -9.24
CA GLN A 313 -5.84 17.52 -9.91
C GLN A 313 -6.52 18.49 -8.94
N THR A 314 -6.26 18.36 -7.64
CA THR A 314 -6.90 19.15 -6.56
C THR A 314 -6.79 20.66 -6.77
N ILE A 315 -5.60 21.15 -7.07
CA ILE A 315 -5.34 22.58 -7.32
C ILE A 315 -6.09 23.00 -8.59
N HIS A 316 -6.07 22.19 -9.64
CA HIS A 316 -6.80 22.52 -10.86
C HIS A 316 -8.31 22.60 -10.62
N LEU A 317 -8.88 21.57 -9.98
CA LEU A 317 -10.32 21.47 -9.72
C LEU A 317 -10.81 22.55 -8.76
N SER A 318 -10.07 22.83 -7.70
CA SER A 318 -10.38 23.93 -6.78
C SER A 318 -10.36 25.28 -7.50
N ARG A 319 -9.38 25.54 -8.39
CA ARG A 319 -9.40 26.74 -9.23
C ARG A 319 -10.67 26.85 -10.07
N GLN A 320 -11.11 25.76 -10.70
CA GLN A 320 -12.36 25.74 -11.47
C GLN A 320 -13.58 25.96 -10.58
N GLN A 321 -13.61 25.35 -9.41
CA GLN A 321 -14.67 25.58 -8.42
C GLN A 321 -14.76 27.05 -8.04
N LEU A 322 -13.65 27.72 -7.77
CA LEU A 322 -13.61 29.16 -7.48
C LEU A 322 -14.10 29.99 -8.67
N LEU A 323 -13.72 29.62 -9.89
CA LEU A 323 -14.20 30.28 -11.11
C LEU A 323 -15.72 30.16 -11.30
N HIS A 324 -16.34 29.04 -10.93
CA HIS A 324 -17.78 28.83 -11.08
C HIS A 324 -18.63 29.32 -9.90
N THR A 325 -18.04 29.44 -8.71
CA THR A 325 -18.77 29.82 -7.49
C THR A 325 -18.51 31.27 -7.09
N LEU A 326 -17.24 31.67 -6.95
CA LEU A 326 -16.85 32.98 -6.44
C LEU A 326 -16.92 34.08 -7.48
N VAL A 327 -16.55 33.81 -8.74
CA VAL A 327 -16.61 34.85 -9.78
C VAL A 327 -18.05 35.30 -10.05
N PRO A 328 -19.04 34.40 -10.22
CA PRO A 328 -20.42 34.81 -10.44
C PRO A 328 -21.05 35.42 -9.19
N SER A 329 -20.66 35.00 -7.98
CA SER A 329 -21.16 35.59 -6.74
C SER A 329 -20.68 37.04 -6.60
N LEU A 330 -19.40 37.32 -6.87
CA LEU A 330 -18.83 38.66 -6.88
C LEU A 330 -19.52 39.54 -7.94
N HIS A 331 -19.77 39.01 -9.14
CA HIS A 331 -20.49 39.72 -10.19
C HIS A 331 -21.93 40.04 -9.79
N ARG A 332 -22.65 39.09 -9.16
CA ARG A 332 -24.01 39.31 -8.65
C ARG A 332 -24.04 40.37 -7.56
N GLN A 333 -23.07 40.37 -6.64
CA GLN A 333 -22.95 41.40 -5.62
C GLN A 333 -22.72 42.77 -6.26
N ALA A 334 -21.82 42.87 -7.24
CA ALA A 334 -21.60 44.10 -8.00
C ALA A 334 -22.90 44.61 -8.65
N GLN A 335 -23.67 43.73 -9.30
CA GLN A 335 -24.94 44.07 -9.92
C GLN A 335 -25.95 44.58 -8.89
N SER A 336 -26.08 43.88 -7.76
CA SER A 336 -27.01 44.25 -6.69
C SER A 336 -26.68 45.61 -6.08
N LEU A 337 -25.39 45.89 -5.87
CA LEU A 337 -24.93 47.18 -5.35
C LEU A 337 -25.21 48.29 -6.37
N LEU A 338 -24.95 48.06 -7.65
CA LEU A 338 -25.27 49.04 -8.70
C LEU A 338 -26.77 49.34 -8.77
N LEU A 339 -27.63 48.32 -8.80
CA LEU A 339 -29.09 48.51 -8.81
C LEU A 339 -29.56 49.27 -7.56
N SER A 340 -28.96 48.98 -6.40
CA SER A 340 -29.26 49.71 -5.16
C SER A 340 -28.84 51.18 -5.25
N THR A 341 -27.74 51.49 -5.93
CA THR A 341 -27.28 52.88 -6.09
C THR A 341 -28.12 53.63 -7.10
N ILE A 342 -28.45 53.03 -8.25
CA ILE A 342 -29.29 53.63 -9.28
C ILE A 342 -30.70 53.90 -8.74
N SER A 343 -31.28 52.95 -7.98
CA SER A 343 -32.58 53.15 -7.34
C SER A 343 -32.56 54.22 -6.25
N THR A 344 -31.50 54.27 -5.43
CA THR A 344 -31.34 55.34 -4.43
C THR A 344 -31.21 56.70 -5.11
N VAL A 345 -30.33 56.83 -6.10
CA VAL A 345 -30.15 58.08 -6.86
C VAL A 345 -31.45 58.48 -7.52
N GLY A 346 -32.10 57.58 -8.27
CA GLY A 346 -33.39 57.83 -8.93
C GLY A 346 -34.49 58.26 -7.95
N GLY A 347 -34.59 57.59 -6.80
CA GLY A 347 -35.52 57.95 -5.74
C GLY A 347 -35.23 59.32 -5.14
N THR A 348 -33.96 59.63 -4.83
CA THR A 348 -33.58 60.94 -4.26
C THR A 348 -33.71 62.08 -5.27
N THR A 349 -33.48 61.82 -6.55
CA THR A 349 -33.71 62.79 -7.64
C THR A 349 -35.19 63.02 -7.86
N ALA A 350 -36.03 61.97 -7.85
CA ALA A 350 -37.48 62.09 -7.95
C ALA A 350 -38.08 62.83 -6.75
N LEU A 351 -37.58 62.54 -5.53
CA LEU A 351 -37.95 63.29 -4.33
C LEU A 351 -37.49 64.75 -4.41
N GLY A 352 -36.29 65.01 -4.90
CA GLY A 352 -35.79 66.38 -5.13
C GLY A 352 -36.67 67.15 -6.12
N ALA A 353 -37.03 66.53 -7.25
CA ALA A 353 -37.93 67.11 -8.24
C ALA A 353 -39.37 67.31 -7.72
N TRP A 354 -39.87 66.37 -6.92
CA TRP A 354 -41.16 66.53 -6.26
C TRP A 354 -41.12 67.69 -5.24
N LEU A 355 -40.01 67.83 -4.51
CA LEU A 355 -39.81 68.91 -3.56
C LEU A 355 -39.78 70.28 -4.27
N THR A 356 -39.09 70.42 -5.41
CA THR A 356 -39.08 71.68 -6.16
C THR A 356 -40.47 72.07 -6.66
N ILE A 357 -41.28 71.10 -7.07
CA ILE A 357 -42.68 71.31 -7.47
C ILE A 357 -43.52 71.71 -6.25
N ALA A 358 -43.30 71.06 -5.10
CA ALA A 358 -44.06 71.32 -3.87
C ALA A 358 -43.72 72.67 -3.19
N THR A 359 -42.48 73.17 -3.34
CA THR A 359 -42.00 74.41 -2.70
C THR A 359 -42.09 75.64 -3.63
N SER A 360 -43.01 75.64 -4.59
CA SER A 360 -43.24 76.79 -5.49
C SER A 360 -42.03 77.15 -6.36
N GLY A 361 -41.18 76.18 -6.72
CA GLY A 361 -40.06 76.37 -7.64
C GLY A 361 -38.70 76.63 -6.99
N ASP A 362 -38.53 76.35 -5.68
CA ASP A 362 -37.20 76.43 -5.05
C ASP A 362 -36.29 75.28 -5.52
N LEU A 363 -35.52 75.57 -6.58
CA LEU A 363 -34.55 74.67 -7.18
C LEU A 363 -33.40 74.30 -6.22
N PHE A 364 -33.08 75.16 -5.24
CA PHE A 364 -31.97 74.93 -4.33
C PHE A 364 -32.30 73.82 -3.33
N ALA A 365 -33.49 73.85 -2.73
CA ALA A 365 -33.91 72.83 -1.77
C ALA A 365 -34.01 71.43 -2.41
N GLY A 366 -34.65 71.31 -3.57
CA GLY A 366 -34.76 70.03 -4.27
C GLY A 366 -33.44 69.54 -4.85
N GLY A 367 -32.60 70.45 -5.37
CA GLY A 367 -31.26 70.13 -5.85
C GLY A 367 -30.32 69.63 -4.75
N ALA A 368 -30.41 70.20 -3.55
CA ALA A 368 -29.62 69.77 -2.39
C ALA A 368 -29.95 68.32 -1.98
N VAL A 369 -31.24 67.95 -1.96
CA VAL A 369 -31.68 66.58 -1.62
C VAL A 369 -31.18 65.57 -2.67
N ALA A 370 -31.28 65.91 -3.95
CA ALA A 370 -30.78 65.06 -5.03
C ALA A 370 -29.25 64.89 -4.97
N ALA A 371 -28.51 65.98 -4.73
CA ALA A 371 -27.05 65.95 -4.60
C ALA A 371 -26.59 65.14 -3.39
N LEU A 372 -27.26 65.29 -2.24
CA LEU A 372 -26.98 64.50 -1.04
C LEU A 372 -27.23 63.00 -1.27
N GLY A 373 -28.33 62.65 -1.94
CA GLY A 373 -28.63 61.27 -2.31
C GLY A 373 -27.57 60.64 -3.23
N LEU A 374 -27.08 61.41 -4.19
CA LEU A 374 -26.00 61.00 -5.09
C LEU A 374 -24.69 60.78 -4.32
N VAL A 375 -24.23 61.75 -3.53
CA VAL A 375 -22.97 61.63 -2.78
C VAL A 375 -23.04 60.48 -1.76
N TRP A 376 -24.19 60.33 -1.09
CA TRP A 376 -24.40 59.26 -0.12
C TRP A 376 -24.38 57.87 -0.77
N SER A 377 -25.09 57.69 -1.89
CA SER A 377 -25.14 56.41 -2.60
C SER A 377 -23.77 56.02 -3.19
N LEU A 378 -23.01 56.96 -3.75
CA LEU A 378 -21.65 56.70 -4.24
C LEU A 378 -20.68 56.36 -3.11
N ARG A 379 -20.75 57.06 -1.97
CA ARG A 379 -19.94 56.74 -0.79
C ARG A 379 -20.27 55.35 -0.24
N ARG A 380 -21.56 54.99 -0.24
CA ARG A 380 -22.02 53.66 0.16
C ARG A 380 -21.50 52.60 -0.81
N LEU A 381 -21.58 52.84 -2.12
CA LEU A 381 -21.03 51.95 -3.14
C LEU A 381 -19.54 51.73 -2.93
N GLN A 382 -18.75 52.80 -2.77
CA GLN A 382 -17.31 52.72 -2.56
C GLN A 382 -16.95 51.86 -1.33
N LYS A 383 -17.64 52.09 -0.19
CA LYS A 383 -17.37 51.36 1.05
C LYS A 383 -17.75 49.88 0.95
N LEU A 384 -18.97 49.59 0.49
CA LEU A 384 -19.48 48.22 0.40
C LEU A 384 -18.69 47.43 -0.65
N TRP A 385 -18.44 48.02 -1.82
CA TRP A 385 -17.66 47.37 -2.85
C TRP A 385 -16.19 47.16 -2.48
N GLY A 386 -15.59 48.12 -1.78
CA GLY A 386 -14.25 47.95 -1.22
C GLY A 386 -14.17 46.74 -0.30
N LYS A 387 -15.18 46.57 0.56
CA LYS A 387 -15.30 45.41 1.45
C LYS A 387 -15.48 44.10 0.70
N GLU A 388 -16.33 44.05 -0.34
CA GLU A 388 -16.52 42.83 -1.14
C GLU A 388 -15.26 42.44 -1.95
N ARG A 389 -14.48 43.41 -2.41
CA ARG A 389 -13.20 43.12 -3.07
C ARG A 389 -12.17 42.54 -2.10
N GLU A 390 -12.15 43.04 -0.88
CA GLU A 390 -11.27 42.54 0.18
C GLU A 390 -11.71 41.15 0.65
N SER A 391 -13.01 40.94 0.85
CA SER A 391 -13.56 39.61 1.21
C SER A 391 -13.23 38.58 0.14
N PHE A 392 -13.40 38.90 -1.15
CA PHE A 392 -13.00 38.03 -2.25
C PHE A 392 -11.51 37.66 -2.17
N ALA A 393 -10.63 38.64 -1.99
CA ALA A 393 -9.19 38.39 -1.88
C ALA A 393 -8.83 37.51 -0.68
N VAL A 394 -9.51 37.70 0.46
CA VAL A 394 -9.34 36.86 1.65
C VAL A 394 -9.82 35.44 1.40
N THR A 395 -11.02 35.25 0.85
CA THR A 395 -11.58 33.92 0.55
C THR A 395 -10.68 33.15 -0.42
N VAL A 396 -10.24 33.77 -1.52
CA VAL A 396 -9.35 33.12 -2.50
C VAL A 396 -8.02 32.70 -1.87
N LYS A 397 -7.51 33.49 -0.91
CA LYS A 397 -6.29 33.16 -0.17
C LYS A 397 -6.52 32.03 0.83
N GLU A 398 -7.63 32.05 1.56
CA GLU A 398 -7.98 31.01 2.54
C GLU A 398 -8.22 29.66 1.86
N ASP A 399 -8.98 29.65 0.76
CA ASP A 399 -9.21 28.44 -0.04
C ASP A 399 -7.89 27.89 -0.60
N GLY A 400 -6.99 28.77 -1.08
CA GLY A 400 -5.66 28.36 -1.51
C GLY A 400 -4.85 27.69 -0.39
N ARG A 401 -4.89 28.24 0.83
CA ARG A 401 -4.20 27.66 1.99
C ARG A 401 -4.80 26.31 2.40
N ASN A 402 -6.12 26.19 2.37
CA ASN A 402 -6.82 24.95 2.70
C ASN A 402 -6.48 23.83 1.70
N VAL A 403 -6.50 24.14 0.40
CA VAL A 403 -6.14 23.19 -0.66
C VAL A 403 -4.68 22.75 -0.53
N LEU A 404 -3.75 23.68 -0.29
CA LEU A 404 -2.34 23.33 -0.08
C LEU A 404 -2.14 22.43 1.15
N ALA A 405 -2.79 22.74 2.26
CA ALA A 405 -2.71 21.94 3.47
C ALA A 405 -3.29 20.53 3.29
N GLU A 406 -4.36 20.37 2.51
CA GLU A 406 -4.93 19.06 2.18
C GLU A 406 -3.96 18.22 1.36
N VAL A 407 -3.43 18.81 0.27
CA VAL A 407 -2.47 18.13 -0.61
C VAL A 407 -1.22 17.72 0.17
N GLU A 408 -0.66 18.63 0.98
CA GLU A 408 0.50 18.33 1.82
C GLU A 408 0.21 17.15 2.76
N ARG A 409 -0.93 17.18 3.46
CA ARG A 409 -1.30 16.13 4.42
C ARG A 409 -1.37 14.76 3.74
N GLN A 410 -1.98 14.69 2.57
CA GLN A 410 -2.11 13.44 1.83
C GLN A 410 -0.80 12.97 1.21
N MET A 411 0.05 13.88 0.72
CA MET A 411 1.38 13.50 0.25
C MET A 411 2.23 12.93 1.39
N ARG A 412 2.18 13.55 2.58
CA ARG A 412 2.85 13.00 3.77
C ARG A 412 2.27 11.65 4.18
N ARG A 413 0.95 11.47 4.07
CA ARG A 413 0.30 10.18 4.31
C ARG A 413 0.82 9.12 3.34
N LEU A 414 0.92 9.42 2.04
CA LEU A 414 1.48 8.52 1.04
C LEU A 414 2.97 8.20 1.29
N VAL A 415 3.77 9.15 1.76
CA VAL A 415 5.17 8.85 2.13
C VAL A 415 5.27 7.94 3.35
N LYS A 416 4.34 8.06 4.32
CA LYS A 416 4.32 7.23 5.54
C LYS A 416 3.72 5.83 5.32
N GLU A 417 2.63 5.75 4.55
CA GLU A 417 1.83 4.54 4.36
C GLU A 417 2.14 3.84 3.04
N GLY A 418 2.51 4.61 2.02
CA GLY A 418 2.74 4.13 0.66
C GLY A 418 3.98 3.25 0.51
N GLY A 419 3.96 2.42 -0.54
CA GLY A 419 5.02 1.46 -0.87
C GLY A 419 5.26 0.40 0.21
N LYS A 420 4.33 0.23 1.16
CA LYS A 420 4.28 -0.94 2.03
C LYS A 420 3.52 -2.01 1.27
N ILE A 421 4.18 -3.12 0.94
CA ILE A 421 3.45 -4.31 0.52
C ILE A 421 2.71 -4.79 1.76
N ASP A 422 1.41 -4.51 1.81
CA ASP A 422 0.57 -5.13 2.81
C ASP A 422 0.55 -6.63 2.54
N LEU A 423 0.78 -7.43 3.57
CA LEU A 423 0.69 -8.88 3.43
C LEU A 423 -0.73 -9.19 3.00
N GLN A 424 -0.90 -10.03 1.99
CA GLN A 424 -2.24 -10.38 1.53
C GLN A 424 -3.04 -10.89 2.73
N GLU A 425 -4.24 -10.35 2.94
CA GLU A 425 -5.08 -10.79 4.05
C GLU A 425 -5.35 -12.29 4.00
N GLU A 426 -5.36 -12.87 2.80
CA GLU A 426 -5.46 -14.31 2.55
C GLU A 426 -4.29 -15.08 3.17
N ASP A 427 -3.05 -14.63 2.98
CA ASP A 427 -1.86 -15.25 3.57
C ASP A 427 -1.94 -15.20 5.11
N LEU A 428 -2.30 -14.05 5.67
CA LEU A 428 -2.46 -13.86 7.12
C LEU A 428 -3.58 -14.72 7.71
N ARG A 429 -4.67 -14.95 6.96
CA ARG A 429 -5.75 -15.87 7.36
C ARG A 429 -5.27 -17.31 7.28
N SER A 430 -4.60 -17.70 6.20
CA SER A 430 -4.09 -19.05 5.98
C SER A 430 -3.11 -19.48 7.08
N TRP A 431 -2.21 -18.59 7.52
CA TRP A 431 -1.28 -18.89 8.62
C TRP A 431 -1.98 -19.03 9.97
N ARG A 432 -3.00 -18.20 10.23
CA ARG A 432 -3.83 -18.33 11.45
C ARG A 432 -4.58 -19.65 11.48
N GLU A 433 -5.21 -20.02 10.37
CA GLU A 433 -5.91 -21.30 10.23
C GLU A 433 -4.95 -22.48 10.38
N ALA A 434 -3.77 -22.41 9.76
CA ALA A 434 -2.74 -23.44 9.90
C ALA A 434 -2.25 -23.60 11.34
N ARG A 435 -2.05 -22.51 12.09
CA ARG A 435 -1.67 -22.57 13.52
C ARG A 435 -2.76 -23.19 14.38
N VAL A 436 -4.02 -22.81 14.17
CA VAL A 436 -5.17 -23.41 14.88
C VAL A 436 -5.28 -24.91 14.58
N ALA A 437 -5.07 -25.31 13.32
CA ALA A 437 -5.07 -26.73 12.95
C ALA A 437 -3.92 -27.50 13.63
N ILE A 438 -2.71 -26.93 13.68
CA ILE A 438 -1.56 -27.54 14.38
C ILE A 438 -1.83 -27.68 15.88
N GLU A 439 -2.41 -26.67 16.53
CA GLU A 439 -2.77 -26.74 17.95
C GLU A 439 -3.82 -27.81 18.22
N ARG A 440 -4.87 -27.90 17.38
CA ARG A 440 -5.87 -28.96 17.48
C ARG A 440 -5.25 -30.35 17.35
N CYS A 441 -4.38 -30.54 16.35
CA CYS A 441 -3.67 -31.80 16.18
C CYS A 441 -2.77 -32.14 17.37
N ARG A 442 -2.08 -31.16 17.96
CA ARG A 442 -1.29 -31.36 19.19
C ARG A 442 -2.17 -31.76 20.36
N SER A 443 -3.30 -31.08 20.59
CA SER A 443 -4.21 -31.42 21.67
C SER A 443 -4.80 -32.84 21.53
N ALA A 444 -5.24 -33.21 20.32
CA ALA A 444 -5.75 -34.56 20.05
C ALA A 444 -4.65 -35.62 20.21
N PHE A 445 -3.41 -35.31 19.84
CA PHE A 445 -2.26 -36.19 20.05
C PHE A 445 -1.93 -36.38 21.54
N ASP A 446 -1.96 -35.30 22.32
CA ASP A 446 -1.74 -35.34 23.77
C ASP A 446 -2.87 -36.08 24.52
N ASP A 447 -4.11 -35.96 24.04
CA ASP A 447 -5.27 -36.68 24.60
C ASP A 447 -5.18 -38.19 24.34
N LEU A 448 -4.73 -38.60 23.15
CA LEU A 448 -4.45 -40.01 22.83
C LEU A 448 -3.28 -40.57 23.65
N ALA A 449 -2.30 -39.73 24.00
CA ALA A 449 -1.21 -40.14 24.87
C ALA A 449 -1.66 -40.32 26.33
N LYS A 450 -2.69 -39.58 26.78
CA LYS A 450 -3.28 -39.68 28.13
C LYS A 450 -4.37 -40.74 28.26
N ALA A 451 -5.00 -41.15 27.14
CA ALA A 451 -5.97 -42.24 27.09
C ALA A 451 -5.26 -43.58 27.37
N LYS A 452 -5.15 -43.91 28.66
CA LYS A 452 -4.73 -45.22 29.14
C LYS A 452 -5.80 -46.26 28.74
N PRO A 453 -5.43 -47.47 28.28
CA PRO A 453 -6.39 -48.57 28.17
C PRO A 453 -6.97 -48.97 29.53
#